data_AF-F4KWK7-F1
#
_entry.id   AF-F4KWK7-F1
#
_cell.length_a   1.000
_cell.length_b   1.000
_cell.length_c   1.000
_cell.angle_alpha   90.00
_cell.angle_beta   90.00
_cell.angle_gamma   90.00
#
_symmetry.space_group_name_H-M   'P 1'
#
loop_
_entity.id
_entity.type
_entity.pdbx_description
1 polymer ?
#
loop_
_entity_poly.entity_id
_entity_poly.type
_entity_poly.pdbx_seq_one_letter_code
_entity_poly.pdbx_strand_id
1 'polypeptide(L)'
;MTLSSGAKTQDIPSYLIYEMDDGRPIYYKGYKEVLAGTKDFEAIMADSTLQAWLKSELCALLKILLPAGYIITVGEQGLQLGKLKWRAADVAIFKKENFVLSNHYSSKAPDIAIEIDTKADLDSPGASIDYFDRKNRQLFEFGVKKVIWIFTEVHMIKVLVPGEDMQHFEWEEDITVMEGVQFNLQKIVDQLL
;
A
#
# COMPACT_ATOMS: atom_id res chain seq x y z
N MET A 1 -38.35 6.76 35.55
CA MET A 1 -37.45 7.90 35.25
C MET A 1 -36.17 7.64 36.03
N THR A 2 -34.97 7.53 35.46
CA THR A 2 -34.38 8.14 34.26
C THR A 2 -33.37 7.20 33.59
N LEU A 3 -33.60 6.97 32.31
CA LEU A 3 -32.70 6.80 31.15
C LEU A 3 -31.23 6.42 31.43
N SER A 4 -30.87 5.20 31.03
CA SER A 4 -29.49 4.87 30.64
C SER A 4 -29.21 5.53 29.28
N SER A 5 -28.24 6.44 29.23
CA SER A 5 -27.67 6.91 27.97
C SER A 5 -26.68 5.86 27.46
N GLY A 6 -27.19 4.79 26.86
CA GLY A 6 -26.37 3.95 26.00
C GLY A 6 -25.98 4.76 24.77
N ALA A 7 -24.74 5.22 24.70
CA ALA A 7 -24.20 5.78 23.47
C ALA A 7 -24.33 4.69 22.39
N LYS A 8 -25.16 4.94 21.38
CA LYS A 8 -25.19 4.10 20.16
C LYS A 8 -23.79 4.23 19.56
N THR A 9 -23.02 3.14 19.56
CA THR A 9 -21.86 3.01 18.68
C THR A 9 -22.35 3.24 17.26
N GLN A 10 -22.00 4.38 16.68
CA GLN A 10 -22.34 4.69 15.31
C GLN A 10 -21.55 3.72 14.43
N ASP A 11 -22.24 2.81 13.74
CA ASP A 11 -21.61 1.91 12.79
C ASP A 11 -20.94 2.76 11.71
N ILE A 12 -19.60 2.75 11.66
CA ILE A 12 -18.84 3.49 10.67
C ILE A 12 -19.12 2.85 9.29
N PRO A 13 -19.52 3.63 8.28
CA PRO A 13 -19.79 3.10 6.95
C PRO A 13 -18.63 2.30 6.37
N SER A 14 -18.92 1.15 5.77
CA SER A 14 -17.89 0.24 5.25
C SER A 14 -17.07 0.81 4.10
N TYR A 15 -17.57 1.82 3.37
CA TYR A 15 -16.82 2.50 2.32
C TYR A 15 -15.62 3.31 2.86
N LEU A 16 -15.60 3.62 4.17
CA LEU A 16 -14.47 4.29 4.83
C LEU A 16 -13.37 3.30 5.25
N ILE A 17 -13.60 2.00 5.09
CA ILE A 17 -12.61 0.97 5.38
C ILE A 17 -11.61 0.93 4.21
N TYR A 18 -10.36 1.24 4.51
CA TYR A 18 -9.24 1.14 3.58
C TYR A 18 -8.77 -0.32 3.47
N GLU A 19 -8.44 -0.93 4.61
CA GLU A 19 -7.96 -2.32 4.70
C GLU A 19 -8.64 -3.06 5.86
N MET A 20 -8.46 -4.38 5.93
CA MET A 20 -9.01 -5.19 7.01
C MET A 20 -7.99 -6.18 7.57
N ASP A 21 -7.91 -6.22 8.88
CA ASP A 21 -7.00 -7.06 9.64
C ASP A 21 -7.77 -8.03 10.55
N ASP A 22 -8.03 -9.26 10.07
CA ASP A 22 -8.75 -10.30 10.82
C ASP A 22 -10.06 -9.78 11.46
N GLY A 23 -10.86 -9.06 10.66
CA GLY A 23 -12.13 -8.44 11.08
C GLY A 23 -11.99 -7.09 11.77
N ARG A 24 -10.76 -6.57 11.94
CA ARG A 24 -10.51 -5.22 12.46
C ARG A 24 -10.34 -4.24 11.29
N PRO A 25 -11.26 -3.28 11.11
CA PRO A 25 -11.17 -2.32 10.01
C PRO A 25 -10.02 -1.34 10.24
N ILE A 26 -9.30 -1.04 9.16
CA ILE A 26 -8.36 0.07 9.09
C ILE A 26 -8.98 1.12 8.19
N TYR A 27 -9.18 2.32 8.72
CA TYR A 27 -9.89 3.39 8.03
C TYR A 27 -8.94 4.29 7.26
N TYR A 28 -9.47 4.97 6.24
CA TYR A 28 -8.75 6.04 5.56
C TYR A 28 -8.40 7.18 6.52
N LYS A 29 -7.20 7.76 6.41
CA LYS A 29 -6.82 9.00 7.08
C LYS A 29 -7.83 10.09 6.69
N GLY A 30 -8.39 10.77 7.68
CA GLY A 30 -9.42 11.78 7.45
C GLY A 30 -10.87 11.26 7.45
N TYR A 31 -11.11 9.97 7.75
CA TYR A 31 -12.47 9.42 7.78
C TYR A 31 -13.37 10.11 8.81
N LYS A 32 -12.81 10.63 9.90
CA LYS A 32 -13.55 11.34 10.96
C LYS A 32 -14.14 12.64 10.44
N GLU A 33 -13.42 13.34 9.55
CA GLU A 33 -13.89 14.54 8.87
C GLU A 33 -15.01 14.23 7.87
N VAL A 34 -14.96 13.08 7.20
CA VAL A 34 -16.07 12.62 6.35
C VAL A 34 -17.31 12.33 7.20
N LEU A 35 -17.15 11.66 8.35
CA LEU A 35 -18.25 11.45 9.29
C LEU A 35 -18.81 12.76 9.85
N ALA A 36 -17.97 13.80 9.99
CA ALA A 36 -18.38 15.13 10.42
C ALA A 36 -18.99 15.98 9.29
N GLY A 37 -18.96 15.51 8.03
CA GLY A 37 -19.43 16.24 6.86
C GLY A 37 -18.55 17.44 6.46
N THR A 38 -17.29 17.47 6.91
CA THR A 38 -16.33 18.54 6.59
C THR A 38 -15.39 18.20 5.44
N LYS A 39 -15.37 16.92 5.01
CA LYS A 39 -14.68 16.44 3.81
C LYS A 39 -15.56 15.44 3.07
N ASP A 40 -15.41 15.40 1.74
CA ASP A 40 -15.97 14.34 0.91
C ASP A 40 -15.09 13.09 0.97
N PHE A 41 -15.67 11.91 0.73
CA PHE A 41 -14.94 10.65 0.70
C PHE A 41 -13.87 10.64 -0.39
N GLU A 42 -14.21 11.16 -1.56
CA GLU A 42 -13.32 11.26 -2.72
C GLU A 42 -12.04 12.03 -2.38
N ALA A 43 -12.13 13.04 -1.51
CA ALA A 43 -10.98 13.84 -1.10
C ALA A 43 -9.99 13.10 -0.19
N ILE A 44 -10.41 12.05 0.51
CA ILE A 44 -9.52 11.24 1.36
C ILE A 44 -9.07 9.94 0.68
N MET A 45 -9.78 9.51 -0.36
CA MET A 45 -9.48 8.28 -1.10
C MET A 45 -8.57 8.54 -2.31
N ALA A 46 -8.66 9.70 -2.96
CA ALA A 46 -7.84 10.01 -4.14
C ALA A 46 -6.34 10.11 -3.82
N ASP A 47 -5.51 9.76 -4.79
CA ASP A 47 -4.06 9.98 -4.74
C ASP A 47 -3.75 11.48 -4.82
N SER A 48 -2.66 11.90 -4.16
CA SER A 48 -2.03 13.19 -4.48
C SER A 48 -1.45 13.18 -5.90
N THR A 49 -1.20 14.36 -6.47
CA THR A 49 -0.54 14.47 -7.79
C THR A 49 0.78 13.69 -7.83
N LEU A 50 1.59 13.79 -6.76
CA LEU A 50 2.87 13.09 -6.67
C LEU A 50 2.67 11.57 -6.60
N GLN A 51 1.75 11.06 -5.78
CA GLN A 51 1.49 9.62 -5.69
C GLN A 51 0.98 9.05 -7.02
N ALA A 52 -0.01 9.69 -7.63
CA ALA A 52 -0.56 9.25 -8.92
C ALA A 52 0.51 9.22 -10.02
N TRP A 53 1.36 10.26 -10.06
CA TRP A 53 2.46 10.36 -11.01
C TRP A 53 3.54 9.29 -10.76
N LEU A 54 4.00 9.12 -9.52
CA LEU A 54 4.98 8.08 -9.17
C LEU A 54 4.49 6.67 -9.51
N LYS A 55 3.22 6.36 -9.19
CA LYS A 55 2.59 5.09 -9.57
C LYS A 55 2.65 4.86 -11.08
N SER A 56 2.34 5.90 -11.87
CA SER A 56 2.39 5.85 -13.33
C SER A 56 3.81 5.61 -13.86
N GLU A 57 4.78 6.42 -13.42
CA GLU A 57 6.16 6.34 -13.91
C GLU A 57 6.85 5.04 -13.50
N LEU A 58 6.67 4.60 -12.25
CA LEU A 58 7.18 3.30 -11.79
C LEU A 58 6.59 2.16 -12.62
N CYS A 59 5.29 2.20 -12.89
CA CYS A 59 4.65 1.19 -13.73
C CYS A 59 5.21 1.19 -15.16
N ALA A 60 5.39 2.37 -15.77
CA ALA A 60 5.95 2.49 -17.11
C ALA A 60 7.39 1.98 -17.18
N LEU A 61 8.25 2.42 -16.26
CA LEU A 61 9.65 2.01 -16.17
C LEU A 61 9.77 0.49 -15.95
N LEU A 62 9.05 -0.04 -14.97
CA LEU A 62 9.15 -1.46 -14.63
C LEU A 62 8.58 -2.36 -15.74
N LYS A 63 7.59 -1.92 -16.51
CA LYS A 63 7.13 -2.66 -17.70
C LYS A 63 8.24 -2.83 -18.75
N ILE A 64 9.17 -1.88 -18.84
CA ILE A 64 10.31 -1.93 -19.76
C ILE A 64 11.41 -2.84 -19.22
N LEU A 65 11.70 -2.75 -17.91
CA LEU A 65 12.82 -3.43 -17.29
C LEU A 65 12.53 -4.88 -16.90
N LEU A 66 11.29 -5.21 -16.55
CA LEU A 66 10.94 -6.54 -16.05
C LEU A 66 11.03 -7.61 -17.16
N PRO A 67 11.51 -8.82 -16.85
CA PRO A 67 11.46 -9.95 -17.78
C PRO A 67 10.02 -10.30 -18.19
N ALA A 68 9.84 -10.86 -19.38
CA ALA A 68 8.53 -11.23 -19.95
C ALA A 68 7.68 -12.20 -19.10
N GLY A 69 8.28 -12.86 -18.10
CA GLY A 69 7.62 -13.75 -17.16
C GLY A 69 6.87 -13.03 -16.02
N TYR A 70 6.87 -11.70 -15.99
CA TYR A 70 6.22 -10.91 -14.94
C TYR A 70 5.05 -10.07 -15.47
N ILE A 71 4.11 -9.80 -14.57
CA ILE A 71 2.97 -8.92 -14.77
C ILE A 71 3.00 -7.87 -13.66
N ILE A 72 2.76 -6.62 -14.03
CA ILE A 72 2.70 -5.50 -13.09
C ILE A 72 1.29 -4.87 -13.11
N THR A 73 0.75 -4.63 -11.93
CA THR A 73 -0.49 -3.88 -11.72
C THR A 73 -0.23 -2.65 -10.88
N VAL A 74 -1.09 -1.65 -11.02
CA VAL A 74 -1.01 -0.35 -10.33
C VAL A 74 -2.42 0.12 -9.96
N GLY A 75 -2.53 0.95 -8.92
CA GLY A 75 -3.80 1.54 -8.50
C GLY A 75 -4.49 0.74 -7.39
N GLU A 76 -3.74 0.43 -6.32
CA GLU A 76 -4.26 -0.23 -5.13
C GLU A 76 -4.79 -1.66 -5.40
N GLN A 77 -3.93 -2.52 -5.95
CA GLN A 77 -4.23 -3.94 -6.17
C GLN A 77 -4.68 -4.59 -4.86
N GLY A 78 -5.96 -4.94 -4.76
CA GLY A 78 -6.50 -5.66 -3.62
C GLY A 78 -5.97 -7.10 -3.52
N LEU A 79 -5.54 -7.49 -2.32
CA LEU A 79 -4.99 -8.79 -1.96
C LEU A 79 -5.86 -9.43 -0.87
N GLN A 80 -6.49 -10.56 -1.18
CA GLN A 80 -7.32 -11.31 -0.24
C GLN A 80 -6.45 -12.28 0.56
N LEU A 81 -5.92 -11.81 1.69
CA LEU A 81 -5.00 -12.61 2.53
C LEU A 81 -5.70 -13.68 3.36
N GLY A 82 -7.01 -13.55 3.57
CA GLY A 82 -7.83 -14.50 4.33
C GLY A 82 -9.27 -14.01 4.50
N LYS A 83 -10.10 -14.77 5.21
CA LYS A 83 -11.47 -14.34 5.53
C LYS A 83 -11.42 -13.09 6.40
N LEU A 84 -12.10 -12.01 5.98
CA LEU A 84 -12.05 -10.70 6.66
C LEU A 84 -10.62 -10.20 6.87
N LYS A 85 -9.71 -10.49 5.94
CA LYS A 85 -8.35 -10.00 5.97
C LYS A 85 -7.90 -9.66 4.55
N TRP A 86 -7.67 -8.39 4.29
CA TRP A 86 -7.22 -7.90 2.99
C TRP A 86 -6.32 -6.67 3.13
N ARG A 87 -5.40 -6.54 2.17
CA ARG A 87 -4.49 -5.40 2.01
C ARG A 87 -4.58 -4.89 0.58
N ALA A 88 -4.11 -3.68 0.36
CA ALA A 88 -3.87 -3.14 -0.97
C ALA A 88 -2.38 -2.91 -1.20
N ALA A 89 -1.93 -3.05 -2.45
CA ALA A 89 -0.59 -2.68 -2.87
C ALA A 89 -0.67 -1.64 -3.99
N ASP A 90 0.05 -0.53 -3.86
CA ASP A 90 0.03 0.54 -4.86
C ASP A 90 0.55 0.07 -6.22
N VAL A 91 1.64 -0.70 -6.21
CA VAL A 91 2.18 -1.42 -7.36
C VAL A 91 2.49 -2.86 -6.94
N ALA A 92 2.00 -3.83 -7.72
CA ALA A 92 2.20 -5.24 -7.45
C ALA A 92 2.84 -5.94 -8.65
N ILE A 93 3.90 -6.70 -8.41
CA ILE A 93 4.65 -7.43 -9.45
C ILE A 93 4.46 -8.93 -9.23
N PHE A 94 3.74 -9.57 -10.13
CA PHE A 94 3.42 -10.99 -10.12
C PHE A 94 4.30 -11.76 -11.09
N LYS A 95 4.68 -12.99 -10.75
CA LYS A 95 4.99 -13.97 -11.80
C LYS A 95 3.73 -14.26 -12.59
N LYS A 96 3.87 -14.37 -13.92
CA LYS A 96 2.75 -14.61 -14.83
C LYS A 96 1.94 -15.86 -14.48
N GLU A 97 2.60 -16.92 -14.02
CA GLU A 97 1.96 -18.17 -13.57
C GLU A 97 1.11 -18.02 -12.29
N ASN A 98 1.38 -16.99 -11.49
CA ASN A 98 0.66 -16.68 -10.26
C ASN A 98 -0.38 -15.56 -10.44
N PHE A 99 -0.56 -15.04 -11.66
CA PHE A 99 -1.49 -13.95 -11.94
C PHE A 99 -2.78 -14.48 -12.57
N VAL A 100 -3.93 -14.12 -11.97
CA VAL A 100 -5.25 -14.52 -12.45
C VAL A 100 -6.11 -13.26 -12.65
N LEU A 101 -6.53 -13.02 -13.89
CA LEU A 101 -7.50 -11.97 -14.19
C LEU A 101 -8.87 -12.34 -13.61
N SER A 102 -9.43 -11.47 -12.77
CA SER A 102 -10.75 -11.65 -12.17
C SER A 102 -11.34 -10.32 -11.71
N ASN A 103 -12.62 -10.32 -11.33
CA ASN A 103 -13.29 -9.17 -10.71
C ASN A 103 -13.20 -9.18 -9.17
N HIS A 104 -12.26 -9.93 -8.61
CA HIS A 104 -12.07 -10.10 -7.17
C HIS A 104 -10.64 -9.73 -6.78
N TYR A 105 -10.43 -9.47 -5.48
CA TYR A 105 -9.08 -9.33 -4.93
C TYR A 105 -8.27 -10.60 -5.18
N SER A 106 -6.98 -10.42 -5.46
CA SER A 106 -6.11 -11.54 -5.75
C SER A 106 -5.96 -12.43 -4.52
N SER A 107 -6.23 -13.73 -4.68
CA SER A 107 -5.90 -14.77 -3.70
C SER A 107 -4.49 -15.33 -3.90
N LYS A 108 -3.75 -14.80 -4.89
CA LYS A 108 -2.35 -15.11 -5.17
C LYS A 108 -1.47 -13.93 -4.77
N ALA A 109 -0.34 -14.19 -4.13
CA ALA A 109 0.60 -13.15 -3.77
C ALA A 109 1.39 -12.65 -5.00
N PRO A 110 1.63 -11.34 -5.11
CA PRO A 110 2.71 -10.85 -5.95
C PRO A 110 4.06 -11.28 -5.36
N ASP A 111 5.09 -11.37 -6.20
CA ASP A 111 6.46 -11.58 -5.72
C ASP A 111 6.97 -10.31 -5.01
N ILE A 112 6.57 -9.13 -5.48
CA ILE A 112 7.01 -7.84 -4.93
C ILE A 112 5.82 -6.89 -4.81
N ALA A 113 5.71 -6.18 -3.69
CA ALA A 113 4.79 -5.07 -3.48
C ALA A 113 5.60 -3.77 -3.30
N ILE A 114 5.19 -2.70 -3.98
CA ILE A 114 5.70 -1.35 -3.77
C ILE A 114 4.55 -0.51 -3.24
N GLU A 115 4.82 0.25 -2.18
CA GLU A 115 3.85 1.06 -1.44
C GLU A 115 4.36 2.51 -1.39
N ILE A 116 3.49 3.49 -1.60
CA ILE A 116 3.83 4.91 -1.69
C ILE A 116 2.99 5.69 -0.69
N ASP A 117 3.63 6.07 0.41
CA ASP A 117 2.97 6.54 1.63
C ASP A 117 1.83 5.59 2.06
N THR A 118 1.06 5.97 3.08
CA THR A 118 -0.13 5.20 3.47
C THR A 118 -1.31 6.12 3.62
N LYS A 119 -2.47 5.62 3.16
CA LYS A 119 -3.77 6.27 3.38
C LYS A 119 -4.44 5.82 4.67
N ALA A 120 -3.80 5.01 5.52
CA ALA A 120 -4.37 4.58 6.80
C ALA A 120 -4.40 5.74 7.83
N ASP A 121 -5.45 5.79 8.66
CA ASP A 121 -5.50 6.67 9.84
C ASP A 121 -4.54 6.14 10.92
N LEU A 122 -3.39 6.80 11.09
CA LEU A 122 -2.31 6.38 12.00
C LEU A 122 -2.05 7.40 13.11
N ASP A 123 -3.00 8.30 13.37
CA ASP A 123 -2.85 9.46 14.26
C ASP A 123 -2.71 9.12 15.75
N SER A 124 -2.82 7.84 16.14
CA SER A 124 -2.60 7.40 17.53
C SER A 124 -1.11 7.10 17.79
N PRO A 125 -0.57 7.45 18.97
CA PRO A 125 0.83 7.15 19.31
C PRO A 125 1.17 5.67 19.12
N GLY A 126 2.24 5.39 18.37
CA GLY A 126 2.71 4.02 18.08
C GLY A 126 1.90 3.27 17.01
N ALA A 127 0.75 3.79 16.57
CA ALA A 127 -0.09 3.14 15.56
C ALA A 127 0.63 3.00 14.21
N SER A 128 1.52 3.94 13.88
CA SER A 128 2.29 3.91 12.63
C SER A 128 3.25 2.72 12.57
N ILE A 129 4.12 2.58 13.58
CA ILE A 129 5.09 1.47 13.67
C ILE A 129 4.35 0.12 13.61
N ASP A 130 3.33 -0.01 14.46
CA ASP A 130 2.51 -1.21 14.57
C ASP A 130 1.72 -1.52 13.27
N TYR A 131 1.31 -0.51 12.50
CA TYR A 131 0.72 -0.71 11.17
C TYR A 131 1.73 -1.27 10.17
N PHE A 132 2.90 -0.63 10.01
CA PHE A 132 3.89 -1.05 9.02
C PHE A 132 4.40 -2.47 9.30
N ASP A 133 4.75 -2.77 10.56
CA ASP A 133 5.24 -4.09 10.96
C ASP A 133 4.21 -5.19 10.71
N ARG A 134 2.94 -4.93 11.04
CA ARG A 134 1.84 -5.86 10.76
C ARG A 134 1.60 -6.05 9.28
N LYS A 135 1.51 -4.96 8.50
CA LYS A 135 1.26 -5.05 7.05
C LYS A 135 2.37 -5.84 6.38
N ASN A 136 3.63 -5.53 6.67
CA ASN A 136 4.78 -6.25 6.14
C ASN A 136 4.72 -7.74 6.50
N ARG A 137 4.51 -8.08 7.78
CA ARG A 137 4.37 -9.49 8.22
C ARG A 137 3.27 -10.22 7.45
N GLN A 138 2.10 -9.60 7.31
CA GLN A 138 0.97 -10.23 6.61
C GLN A 138 1.20 -10.41 5.11
N LEU A 139 1.87 -9.45 4.46
CA LEU A 139 2.28 -9.59 3.07
C LEU A 139 3.27 -10.75 2.91
N PHE A 140 4.24 -10.88 3.82
CA PHE A 140 5.19 -11.99 3.80
C PHE A 140 4.52 -13.34 4.09
N GLU A 141 3.63 -13.42 5.08
CA GLU A 141 2.82 -14.61 5.36
C GLU A 141 1.94 -15.03 4.18
N PHE A 142 1.47 -14.06 3.39
CA PHE A 142 0.69 -14.30 2.18
C PHE A 142 1.54 -14.83 1.01
N GLY A 143 2.85 -14.59 1.04
CA GLY A 143 3.82 -15.08 0.04
C GLY A 143 4.54 -13.99 -0.75
N VAL A 144 4.37 -12.72 -0.38
CA VAL A 144 5.20 -11.63 -0.94
C VAL A 144 6.65 -11.86 -0.51
N LYS A 145 7.60 -11.63 -1.42
CA LYS A 145 9.04 -11.89 -1.17
C LYS A 145 9.82 -10.61 -0.88
N LYS A 146 9.32 -9.47 -1.34
CA LYS A 146 9.93 -8.16 -1.11
C LYS A 146 8.86 -7.09 -1.00
N VAL A 147 9.01 -6.18 -0.04
CA VAL A 147 8.22 -4.96 0.07
C VAL A 147 9.14 -3.75 -0.06
N ILE A 148 8.76 -2.79 -0.90
CA ILE A 148 9.48 -1.52 -1.08
C ILE A 148 8.54 -0.39 -0.68
N TRP A 149 8.85 0.30 0.40
CA TRP A 149 8.11 1.48 0.84
C TRP A 149 8.79 2.75 0.36
N ILE A 150 8.06 3.62 -0.30
CA ILE A 150 8.47 4.96 -0.69
C ILE A 150 7.76 5.96 0.21
N PHE A 151 8.52 6.75 0.96
CA PHE A 151 8.02 7.79 1.84
C PHE A 151 8.33 9.16 1.23
N THR A 152 7.30 9.86 0.77
CA THR A 152 7.47 11.10 0.00
C THR A 152 7.82 12.29 0.88
N GLU A 153 7.23 12.42 2.07
CA GLU A 153 7.48 13.56 2.97
C GLU A 153 8.94 13.63 3.47
N VAL A 154 9.62 12.49 3.57
CA VAL A 154 10.97 12.37 4.13
C VAL A 154 12.02 11.94 3.09
N HIS A 155 11.63 11.85 1.82
CA HIS A 155 12.46 11.37 0.70
C HIS A 155 13.23 10.06 1.00
N MET A 156 12.56 9.11 1.65
CA MET A 156 13.18 7.85 2.08
C MET A 156 12.54 6.66 1.39
N ILE A 157 13.35 5.64 1.13
CA ILE A 157 12.89 4.34 0.66
C ILE A 157 13.34 3.26 1.63
N LYS A 158 12.43 2.34 1.96
CA LYS A 158 12.74 1.16 2.79
C LYS A 158 12.49 -0.11 2.00
N VAL A 159 13.46 -1.01 2.00
CA VAL A 159 13.35 -2.31 1.34
C VAL A 159 13.38 -3.40 2.40
N LEU A 160 12.39 -4.28 2.36
CA LEU A 160 12.23 -5.39 3.29
C LEU A 160 12.16 -6.71 2.53
N VAL A 161 12.99 -7.67 2.96
CA VAL A 161 13.02 -9.05 2.48
C VAL A 161 13.00 -9.98 3.69
N PRO A 162 12.18 -11.06 3.71
CA PRO A 162 12.12 -11.97 4.84
C PRO A 162 13.49 -12.59 5.17
N GLY A 163 13.93 -12.43 6.42
CA GLY A 163 15.21 -12.96 6.90
C GLY A 163 16.42 -12.07 6.64
N GLU A 164 16.23 -10.88 6.06
CA GLU A 164 17.27 -9.87 5.89
C GLU A 164 16.98 -8.65 6.79
N ASP A 165 18.03 -7.89 7.10
CA ASP A 165 17.88 -6.60 7.76
C ASP A 165 17.16 -5.60 6.84
N MET A 166 16.29 -4.77 7.42
CA MET A 166 15.62 -3.71 6.68
C MET A 166 16.66 -2.72 6.14
N GLN A 167 16.60 -2.47 4.84
CA GLN A 167 17.50 -1.55 4.15
C GLN A 167 16.84 -0.18 4.00
N HIS A 168 17.65 0.86 4.11
CA HIS A 168 17.25 2.26 3.97
C HIS A 168 18.02 2.88 2.81
N PHE A 169 17.31 3.65 1.99
CA PHE A 169 17.87 4.35 0.85
C PHE A 169 17.31 5.76 0.79
N GLU A 170 18.15 6.70 0.37
CA GLU A 170 17.73 8.00 -0.14
C GLU A 170 17.25 7.87 -1.60
N TRP A 171 16.58 8.88 -2.13
CA TRP A 171 16.03 8.84 -3.50
C TRP A 171 17.11 8.79 -4.58
N GLU A 172 18.29 9.33 -4.30
CA GLU A 172 19.46 9.39 -5.19
C GLU A 172 20.16 8.04 -5.34
N GLU A 173 19.80 7.03 -4.54
CA GLU A 173 20.43 5.72 -4.56
C GLU A 173 19.71 4.77 -5.55
N ASP A 174 20.48 3.88 -6.18
CA ASP A 174 19.92 2.84 -7.05
C ASP A 174 19.37 1.70 -6.17
N ILE A 175 18.09 1.35 -6.35
CA ILE A 175 17.38 0.33 -5.59
C ILE A 175 17.14 -0.90 -6.43
N THR A 176 17.47 -2.07 -5.88
CA THR A 176 17.24 -3.35 -6.55
C THR A 176 15.84 -3.90 -6.30
N VAL A 177 15.03 -3.94 -7.35
CA VAL A 177 13.70 -4.57 -7.34
C VAL A 177 13.87 -6.09 -7.38
N MET A 178 14.61 -6.60 -8.36
CA MET A 178 15.03 -7.99 -8.46
C MET A 178 16.35 -8.08 -9.22
N GLU A 179 16.93 -9.28 -9.33
CA GLU A 179 18.17 -9.49 -10.07
C GLU A 179 18.08 -8.88 -11.48
N GLY A 180 19.04 -8.00 -11.80
CA GLY A 180 19.10 -7.30 -13.09
C GLY A 180 18.09 -6.15 -13.27
N VAL A 181 17.23 -5.87 -12.29
CA VAL A 181 16.22 -4.80 -12.36
C VAL A 181 16.41 -3.83 -11.19
N GLN A 182 16.82 -2.61 -11.52
CA GLN A 182 17.04 -1.53 -10.58
C GLN A 182 16.36 -0.26 -11.06
N PHE A 183 16.01 0.63 -10.14
CA PHE A 183 15.61 2.00 -10.46
C PHE A 183 16.19 2.98 -9.45
N ASN A 184 16.19 4.25 -9.81
CA ASN A 184 16.60 5.37 -8.97
C ASN A 184 15.45 6.36 -8.92
N LEU A 185 14.94 6.67 -7.73
CA LEU A 185 13.72 7.47 -7.65
C LEU A 185 14.00 8.94 -8.02
N GLN A 186 15.16 9.48 -7.64
CA GLN A 186 15.53 10.84 -8.00
C GLN A 186 15.65 11.00 -9.51
N LYS A 187 16.27 10.05 -10.23
CA LYS A 187 16.35 10.11 -11.70
C LYS A 187 14.97 10.04 -12.38
N ILE A 188 13.97 9.42 -11.75
CA ILE A 188 12.59 9.43 -12.25
C ILE A 188 12.02 10.84 -12.07
N VAL A 189 12.14 11.41 -10.86
CA VAL A 189 11.68 12.77 -10.52
C VAL A 189 12.33 13.83 -11.41
N ASP A 190 13.63 13.73 -11.66
CA ASP A 190 14.39 14.68 -12.47
C ASP A 190 13.95 14.70 -13.95
N GLN A 191 13.27 13.68 -14.46
CA GLN A 191 12.72 13.70 -15.83
C GLN A 191 11.52 14.65 -15.99
N LEU A 192 10.93 15.08 -14.87
CA LEU A 192 9.81 16.02 -14.84
C LEU A 192 10.27 17.49 -14.90
N LEU A 193 11.52 17.76 -14.49
CA LEU A 193 12.08 19.10 -14.26
C LEU A 193 13.02 19.53 -15.39
#